data_AF-A0A536QFM6-F1
#
_entry.id   AF-A0A536QFM6-F1
#
_cell.length_a   1.000
_cell.length_b   1.000
_cell.length_c   1.000
_cell.angle_alpha   90.00
_cell.angle_beta   90.00
_cell.angle_gamma   90.00
#
_symmetry.space_group_name_H-M   'P 1'
#
loop_
_entity.id
_entity.type
_entity.pdbx_description
1 polymer ?
#
loop_
_entity_poly.entity_id
_entity_poly.type
_entity_poly.pdbx_seq_one_letter_code
_entity_poly.pdbx_strand_id
1 'polypeptide(L)'
;MDGGPPKIKPKTLDDYLEQLSRGVFQAGISWRVVDAKWAGIKAAFHRFNVERVARMGDREIDTVVGDERVIRSRPKIAAVVHNARTMLELERSGGFKRHLGSFGDYEDLATDL
;
A
#
# COMPACT_ATOMS: atom_id res chain seq x y z
N MET A 1 1.55 -22.19 -5.31
CA MET A 1 1.09 -22.41 -3.92
C MET A 1 -0.25 -21.73 -3.81
N ASP A 2 -1.32 -22.52 -3.60
CA ASP A 2 -2.66 -22.02 -3.33
C ASP A 2 -2.65 -21.38 -1.96
N GLY A 3 -2.63 -20.06 -1.93
CA GLY A 3 -2.65 -19.28 -0.72
C GLY A 3 -2.75 -17.83 -1.11
N GLY A 4 -3.74 -17.13 -0.57
CA GLY A 4 -3.81 -15.68 -0.68
C GLY A 4 -2.56 -15.02 -0.06
N PRO A 5 -2.56 -13.69 0.10
CA PRO A 5 -1.43 -12.99 0.71
C PRO A 5 -1.06 -13.63 2.05
N PRO A 6 0.23 -13.62 2.42
CA PRO A 6 0.62 -13.92 3.78
C PRO A 6 -0.11 -12.96 4.72
N LYS A 7 -0.90 -13.52 5.64
CA LYS A 7 -1.56 -12.75 6.70
C LYS A 7 -0.51 -12.38 7.74
N ILE A 8 -0.39 -11.09 8.01
CA ILE A 8 0.47 -10.58 9.09
C ILE A 8 -0.37 -9.77 10.07
N LYS A 9 0.15 -9.58 11.29
CA LYS A 9 -0.35 -8.56 12.22
C LYS A 9 0.56 -7.34 12.09
N PRO A 10 0.13 -6.27 11.39
CA PRO A 10 0.95 -5.07 11.22
C PRO A 10 1.32 -4.46 12.58
N LYS A 11 2.57 -4.05 12.73
CA LYS A 11 3.08 -3.41 13.95
C LYS A 11 3.55 -1.99 13.69
N THR A 12 4.05 -1.73 12.49
CA THR A 12 4.58 -0.42 12.08
C THR A 12 3.75 0.17 10.94
N LEU A 13 3.93 1.47 10.69
CA LEU A 13 3.38 2.12 9.50
C LEU A 13 3.86 1.45 8.21
N ASP A 14 5.12 1.00 8.18
CA ASP A 14 5.72 0.32 7.03
C ASP A 14 4.96 -0.99 6.74
N ASP A 15 4.61 -1.76 7.77
CA ASP A 15 3.80 -2.98 7.63
C ASP A 15 2.41 -2.67 7.06
N TYR A 16 1.77 -1.60 7.55
CA TYR A 16 0.45 -1.17 7.08
C TYR A 16 0.51 -0.73 5.61
N LEU A 17 1.50 0.08 5.24
CA LEU A 17 1.65 0.55 3.86
C LEU A 17 1.89 -0.63 2.91
N GLU A 18 2.74 -1.59 3.29
CA GLU A 18 2.96 -2.80 2.51
C GLU A 18 1.65 -3.56 2.26
N GLN A 19 0.87 -3.81 3.32
CA GLN A 19 -0.36 -4.61 3.20
C GLN A 19 -1.46 -3.89 2.43
N LEU A 20 -1.70 -2.61 2.70
CA LEU A 20 -2.70 -1.81 1.98
C LEU A 20 -2.35 -1.68 0.49
N SER A 21 -1.06 -1.56 0.16
CA SER A 21 -0.59 -1.49 -1.23
C SER A 21 -0.92 -2.76 -2.03
N ARG A 22 -1.05 -3.94 -1.40
CA ARG A 22 -1.49 -5.15 -2.11
C ARG A 22 -2.88 -4.97 -2.71
N GLY A 23 -3.81 -4.36 -1.97
CA GLY A 23 -5.16 -4.04 -2.45
C GLY A 23 -5.15 -3.08 -3.64
N VAL A 24 -4.32 -2.03 -3.57
CA VAL A 24 -4.13 -1.08 -4.68
C VAL A 24 -3.68 -1.80 -5.95
N PHE A 25 -2.70 -2.70 -5.86
CA PHE A 25 -2.20 -3.42 -7.02
C PHE A 25 -3.18 -4.47 -7.57
N GLN A 26 -4.08 -4.99 -6.73
CA GLN A 26 -5.05 -6.03 -7.10
C GLN A 26 -6.28 -5.56 -7.83
N ALA A 27 -6.61 -4.28 -7.76
CA ALA A 27 -7.72 -3.74 -8.53
C ALA A 27 -7.54 -4.09 -10.03
N GLY A 28 -8.31 -5.06 -10.53
CA GLY A 28 -8.20 -5.57 -11.90
C GLY A 28 -6.99 -6.47 -12.22
N ILE A 29 -6.25 -6.99 -11.24
CA ILE A 29 -5.08 -7.89 -11.45
C ILE A 29 -5.16 -9.09 -10.52
N SER A 30 -4.89 -10.29 -11.05
CA SER A 30 -4.92 -11.52 -10.25
C SER A 30 -3.84 -11.53 -9.16
N TRP A 31 -4.17 -12.14 -8.03
CA TRP A 31 -3.26 -12.31 -6.89
C TRP A 31 -1.91 -12.92 -7.30
N ARG A 32 -1.93 -13.92 -8.19
CA ARG A 32 -0.73 -14.59 -8.69
C ARG A 32 0.22 -13.62 -9.41
N VAL A 33 -0.31 -12.70 -10.20
CA VAL A 33 0.51 -11.71 -10.92
C VAL A 33 1.11 -10.69 -9.95
N VAL A 34 0.32 -10.19 -9.00
CA VAL A 34 0.79 -9.25 -7.99
C VAL A 34 1.88 -9.88 -7.13
N ASP A 35 1.67 -11.11 -6.68
CA ASP A 35 2.62 -11.82 -5.82
C ASP A 35 3.95 -12.12 -6.53
N ALA A 36 3.90 -12.54 -7.80
CA ALA A 36 5.09 -12.75 -8.63
C ALA A 36 5.94 -11.48 -8.82
N LYS A 37 5.33 -10.30 -8.72
CA LYS A 37 6.03 -8.99 -8.83
C LYS A 37 6.34 -8.38 -7.46
N TRP A 38 5.89 -8.97 -6.35
CA TRP A 38 5.92 -8.31 -5.04
C TRP A 38 7.33 -8.01 -4.53
N ALA A 39 8.30 -8.88 -4.79
CA ALA A 39 9.69 -8.61 -4.43
C ALA A 39 10.26 -7.37 -5.15
N GLY A 40 9.92 -7.20 -6.43
CA GLY A 40 10.28 -6.02 -7.22
C GLY A 40 9.59 -4.75 -6.72
N ILE A 41 8.27 -4.84 -6.48
CA ILE A 41 7.47 -3.74 -5.91
C ILE A 41 8.05 -3.30 -4.56
N LYS A 42 8.32 -4.25 -3.65
CA LYS A 42 8.91 -3.99 -2.33
C LYS A 42 10.25 -3.26 -2.46
N ALA A 43 11.11 -3.66 -3.38
CA ALA A 43 12.38 -2.98 -3.61
C ALA A 43 12.17 -1.55 -4.15
N ALA A 44 11.29 -1.38 -5.14
CA ALA A 44 10.99 -0.09 -5.76
C ALA A 44 10.39 0.94 -4.79
N PHE A 45 9.68 0.49 -3.75
CA PHE A 45 9.12 1.34 -2.70
C PHE A 45 9.97 1.36 -1.42
N HIS A 46 11.30 1.20 -1.50
CA HIS A 46 12.19 1.30 -0.34
C HIS A 46 11.81 0.37 0.83
N ARG A 47 11.38 -0.86 0.52
CA ARG A 47 10.82 -1.84 1.47
C ARG A 47 9.60 -1.30 2.23
N PHE A 48 8.81 -0.44 1.57
CA PHE A 48 7.66 0.27 2.12
C PHE A 48 7.96 1.16 3.33
N ASN A 49 9.20 1.65 3.46
CA ASN A 49 9.50 2.65 4.47
C ASN A 49 8.66 3.92 4.21
N VAL A 50 7.69 4.19 5.08
CA VAL A 50 6.66 5.20 4.81
C VAL A 50 7.25 6.59 4.61
N GLU A 51 8.26 6.97 5.41
CA GLU A 51 8.92 8.27 5.25
C GLU A 51 9.60 8.42 3.90
N ARG A 52 10.30 7.38 3.43
CA ARG A 52 10.97 7.41 2.12
C ARG A 52 9.97 7.41 0.99
N VAL A 53 8.93 6.58 1.08
CA VAL A 53 7.89 6.51 0.05
C VAL A 53 7.13 7.83 -0.06
N ALA A 54 6.81 8.48 1.07
CA ALA A 54 6.11 9.77 1.07
C ALA A 54 6.91 10.89 0.38
N ARG A 55 8.25 10.79 0.39
CA ARG A 55 9.17 11.74 -0.26
C ARG A 55 9.40 11.48 -1.75
N MET A 56 8.91 10.35 -2.29
CA MET A 56 9.01 10.07 -3.73
C MET A 56 8.30 11.17 -4.52
N GLY A 57 9.03 11.81 -5.44
CA GLY A 57 8.50 12.80 -6.36
C GLY A 57 8.14 12.19 -7.72
N ASP A 58 7.58 13.00 -8.63
CA ASP A 58 7.14 12.53 -9.95
C ASP A 58 8.24 11.82 -10.75
N ARG A 59 9.48 12.32 -10.70
CA ARG A 59 10.62 11.69 -11.40
C ARG A 59 10.92 10.27 -10.91
N GLU A 60 10.81 10.05 -9.60
CA GLU A 60 11.02 8.73 -9.02
C GLU A 60 9.83 7.82 -9.31
N ILE A 61 8.61 8.35 -9.26
CA ILE A 61 7.41 7.64 -9.71
C ILE A 61 7.57 7.18 -11.16
N ASP A 62 7.99 8.06 -12.08
CA ASP A 62 8.17 7.73 -13.49
C ASP A 62 9.30 6.71 -13.68
N THR A 63 10.35 6.76 -12.84
CA THR A 63 11.40 5.73 -12.79
C THR A 63 10.83 4.36 -12.40
N VAL A 64 9.98 4.31 -11.36
CA VAL A 64 9.30 3.07 -10.93
C VAL A 64 8.34 2.58 -12.01
N VAL A 65 7.65 3.47 -12.73
CA VAL A 65 6.79 3.11 -13.88
C VAL A 65 7.60 2.42 -14.99
N GLY A 66 8.85 2.82 -15.20
CA GLY A 66 9.75 2.19 -16.17
C GLY A 66 10.29 0.82 -15.75
N ASP A 67 10.20 0.44 -14.47
CA ASP A 67 10.77 -0.80 -13.95
C ASP A 67 9.91 -2.02 -14.31
N GLU A 68 10.45 -2.94 -15.11
CA GLU A 68 9.76 -4.16 -15.54
C GLU A 68 9.50 -5.16 -14.40
N ARG A 69 10.17 -4.98 -13.27
CA ARG A 69 9.99 -5.79 -12.06
C ARG A 69 8.72 -5.42 -11.31
N VAL A 70 8.07 -4.29 -11.63
CA VAL A 70 6.81 -3.86 -11.01
C VAL A 70 5.62 -3.94 -11.96
N ILE A 71 4.42 -3.68 -11.43
CA ILE A 71 3.23 -3.43 -12.23
C ILE A 71 3.30 -1.97 -12.69
N ARG A 72 3.56 -1.76 -13.99
CA ARG A 72 3.79 -0.44 -14.63
C ARG A 72 2.51 0.39 -14.78
N SER A 73 1.81 0.63 -13.67
CA SER A 73 0.61 1.45 -13.59
C SER A 73 0.93 2.72 -12.80
N ARG A 74 1.14 3.83 -13.50
CA ARG A 74 1.41 5.13 -12.87
C ARG A 74 0.34 5.52 -11.84
N PRO A 75 -0.98 5.35 -12.09
CA PRO A 75 -2.00 5.66 -11.08
C PRO A 75 -1.84 4.84 -9.80
N LYS A 76 -1.56 3.54 -9.90
CA LYS A 76 -1.36 2.67 -8.73
C LYS A 76 -0.09 3.03 -7.96
N ILE A 77 1.00 3.33 -8.67
CA ILE A 77 2.27 3.74 -8.05
C ILE A 77 2.10 5.09 -7.33
N ALA A 78 1.47 6.07 -7.98
CA ALA A 78 1.18 7.37 -7.37
C ALA A 78 0.24 7.24 -6.15
N ALA A 79 -0.74 6.32 -6.20
CA ALA A 79 -1.62 6.05 -5.07
C ALA A 79 -0.84 5.53 -3.84
N VAL A 80 0.16 4.67 -4.01
CA VAL A 80 1.02 4.22 -2.88
C VAL A 80 1.77 5.39 -2.25
N VAL A 81 2.32 6.30 -3.06
CA VAL A 81 3.00 7.51 -2.57
C VAL A 81 2.04 8.44 -1.85
N HIS A 82 0.85 8.66 -2.41
CA HIS A 82 -0.21 9.44 -1.76
C HIS A 82 -0.60 8.82 -0.42
N ASN A 83 -0.86 7.51 -0.37
CA ASN A 83 -1.21 6.80 0.86
C ASN A 83 -0.11 6.94 1.93
N ALA A 84 1.16 6.87 1.55
CA ALA A 84 2.26 7.09 2.49
C ALA A 84 2.24 8.49 3.11
N ARG A 85 1.97 9.53 2.32
CA ARG A 85 1.82 10.91 2.82
C ARG A 85 0.65 11.03 3.79
N THR A 86 -0.52 10.51 3.39
CA THR A 86 -1.74 10.52 4.22
C THR A 86 -1.54 9.75 5.53
N MET A 87 -0.85 8.60 5.49
CA MET A 87 -0.53 7.83 6.70
C MET A 87 0.35 8.62 7.67
N LEU A 88 1.34 9.37 7.18
CA LEU A 88 2.15 10.24 8.03
C LEU A 88 1.35 11.42 8.60
N GLU A 89 0.41 11.97 7.84
CA GLU A 89 -0.50 13.01 8.33
C GLU A 89 -1.38 12.49 9.47
N LEU A 90 -1.97 11.31 9.29
CA LEU A 90 -2.76 10.63 10.32
C LEU A 90 -1.92 10.26 11.55
N GLU A 91 -0.67 9.85 11.34
CA GLU A 91 0.23 9.57 12.45
C GLU A 91 0.49 10.84 13.29
N ARG A 92 0.73 11.98 12.63
CA ARG A 92 0.93 13.27 13.31
C ARG A 92 -0.35 13.81 13.97
N SER A 93 -1.52 13.62 13.36
CA SER A 93 -2.80 14.09 13.92
C SER A 93 -3.30 13.22 15.07
N GLY A 94 -2.63 12.10 15.30
CA GLY A 94 -2.80 11.37 16.53
C GLY A 94 -2.42 9.90 16.48
N GLY A 95 -2.25 9.28 15.32
CA GLY A 95 -1.81 7.89 15.22
C GLY A 95 -2.68 7.09 14.26
N PHE A 96 -2.05 6.55 13.23
CA PHE A 96 -2.73 5.82 12.15
C PHE A 96 -3.51 4.60 12.66
N LYS A 97 -2.91 3.82 13.56
CA LYS A 97 -3.57 2.63 14.13
C LYS A 97 -4.83 3.00 14.91
N ARG A 98 -4.82 4.11 15.64
CA ARG A 98 -6.02 4.57 16.36
C ARG A 98 -7.08 5.04 15.39
N HIS A 99 -6.70 5.75 14.33
CA HIS A 99 -7.62 6.14 13.27
C HIS A 99 -8.27 4.92 12.60
N LEU A 100 -7.51 3.86 12.30
CA LEU A 100 -8.11 2.60 11.83
C LEU A 100 -9.05 1.95 12.84
N GLY A 101 -8.78 2.09 14.14
CA GLY A 101 -9.64 1.58 15.20
C GLY A 101 -10.87 2.43 15.50
N SER A 102 -11.03 3.61 14.89
CA SER A 102 -12.20 4.46 15.10
C SER A 102 -13.37 4.15 14.15
N PHE A 103 -13.16 3.29 13.16
CA PHE A 103 -14.24 2.80 12.31
C PHE A 103 -15.10 1.78 13.08
N GLY A 104 -16.41 1.77 12.82
CA GLY A 104 -17.33 0.75 13.34
C GLY A 104 -17.09 -0.61 12.70
N ASP A 105 -17.80 -1.63 13.21
CA ASP A 105 -17.76 -2.96 12.62
C ASP A 105 -18.43 -2.96 11.23
N TYR A 106 -18.06 -3.93 10.39
CA TYR A 106 -18.55 -3.98 9.00
C TYR A 106 -20.08 -3.94 8.92
N GLU A 107 -20.77 -4.70 9.78
CA GLU A 107 -22.23 -4.76 9.82
C GLU A 107 -22.86 -3.40 10.15
N ASP A 108 -22.23 -2.62 11.02
CA ASP A 108 -22.69 -1.28 11.40
C ASP A 108 -22.42 -0.24 10.30
N LEU A 109 -21.44 -0.48 9.43
CA LEU A 109 -21.07 0.42 8.34
C LEU A 109 -21.76 0.06 7.01
N ALA A 110 -22.18 -1.19 6.85
CA ALA A 110 -22.84 -1.69 5.64
C ALA A 110 -24.37 -1.56 5.70
N THR A 111 -24.92 -0.88 6.70
CA THR A 111 -26.38 -0.77 6.90
C THR A 111 -27.08 -0.03 5.75
N ASP A 112 -26.33 0.76 4.98
CA ASP A 112 -26.80 1.52 3.81
C ASP A 112 -26.39 0.87 2.45
N LEU A 113 -25.87 -0.36 2.46
CA LEU A 113 -25.53 -1.16 1.26
C LEU A 113 -26.59 -2.25 1.00
#